data_AF-A0A553QLW7-F1
#
_entry.id   AF-A0A553QLW7-F1
#
_cell.length_a   1.000
_cell.length_b   1.000
_cell.length_c   1.000
_cell.angle_alpha   90.00
_cell.angle_beta   90.00
_cell.angle_gamma   90.00
#
_symmetry.space_group_name_H-M   'P 1'
#
loop_
_entity.id
_entity.type
_entity.pdbx_description
1 polymer ?
#
loop_
_entity_poly.entity_id
_entity_poly.type
_entity_poly.pdbx_seq_one_letter_code
_entity_poly.pdbx_strand_id
1 'polypeptide(L)'
;MFLVGDGTPLRRWRVSVDVEAPPAVLLKRILRERPLWDTELLQGKVLEVLDLQTDLYQYELRSMAPHPNREFLVLRTWRSDLPRGVCALASVSLEPEGGALRAGVRGVLLESQYLLEPCGSGRSRLTHICRADLRGKSPEWYNKAFGHLCASEAIRIRNSFHALVPEGPGTKI
;
A
#
# COMPACT_ATOMS: atom_id res chain seq x y z
N MET A 1 -15.55 -9.90 -16.44
CA MET A 1 -14.53 -8.85 -16.61
C MET A 1 -15.24 -7.52 -16.40
N PHE A 2 -15.08 -6.88 -15.24
CA PHE A 2 -15.78 -5.62 -14.97
C PHE A 2 -14.85 -4.45 -15.27
N LEU A 3 -15.10 -3.77 -16.39
CA LEU A 3 -14.62 -2.41 -16.59
C LEU A 3 -15.42 -1.53 -15.62
N VAL A 4 -14.74 -0.75 -14.78
CA VAL A 4 -15.39 0.33 -14.03
C VAL A 4 -15.80 1.36 -15.08
N GLY A 5 -17.05 1.80 -15.08
CA GLY A 5 -17.67 2.62 -16.14
C GLY A 5 -17.17 4.08 -16.24
N ASP A 6 -15.90 4.34 -15.89
CA ASP A 6 -15.29 5.67 -15.82
C ASP A 6 -14.39 6.00 -17.03
N GLY A 7 -14.44 5.17 -18.08
CA GLY A 7 -13.68 5.39 -19.31
C GLY A 7 -12.17 5.18 -19.20
N THR A 8 -11.64 4.82 -18.03
CA THR A 8 -10.19 4.63 -17.82
C THR A 8 -9.81 3.16 -18.05
N PRO A 9 -8.86 2.85 -18.96
CA PRO A 9 -8.50 1.46 -19.31
C PRO A 9 -7.77 0.70 -18.20
N LEU A 10 -7.47 1.36 -17.08
CA LEU A 10 -6.76 0.77 -15.95
C LEU A 10 -7.68 -0.15 -15.16
N ARG A 11 -7.23 -1.40 -14.98
CA ARG A 11 -7.95 -2.42 -14.20
C ARG A 11 -7.81 -2.18 -12.70
N ARG A 12 -8.87 -2.48 -11.96
CA ARG A 12 -8.81 -2.67 -10.51
C ARG A 12 -8.24 -4.05 -10.20
N TRP A 13 -7.26 -4.11 -9.30
CA TRP A 13 -6.66 -5.35 -8.83
C TRP A 13 -7.04 -5.60 -7.37
N ARG A 14 -7.24 -6.88 -7.04
CA ARG A 14 -7.47 -7.34 -5.66
C ARG A 14 -6.47 -8.44 -5.35
N VAL A 15 -5.77 -8.32 -4.25
CA VAL A 15 -4.87 -9.35 -3.72
C VAL A 15 -5.22 -9.62 -2.27
N SER A 16 -5.05 -10.87 -1.83
CA SER A 16 -5.31 -11.27 -0.45
C SER A 16 -4.21 -12.19 0.07
N VAL A 17 -3.77 -11.97 1.31
CA VAL A 17 -2.76 -12.79 1.99
C VAL A 17 -3.06 -12.83 3.48
N ASP A 18 -2.80 -13.98 4.11
CA ASP A 18 -2.91 -14.10 5.57
C ASP A 18 -1.57 -13.67 6.22
N VAL A 19 -1.67 -12.93 7.33
CA VAL A 19 -0.54 -12.30 8.04
C VAL A 19 -0.61 -12.64 9.52
N GLU A 20 0.54 -12.99 10.10
CA GLU A 20 0.69 -13.32 11.53
C GLU A 20 0.75 -12.07 12.42
N ALA A 21 -0.30 -11.26 12.35
CA ALA A 21 -0.47 -10.09 13.21
C ALA A 21 -1.96 -9.74 13.38
N PRO A 22 -2.37 -9.18 14.54
CA PRO A 22 -3.73 -8.64 14.71
C PRO A 22 -4.00 -7.43 13.79
N PRO A 23 -5.27 -7.15 13.42
CA PRO A 23 -5.58 -6.12 12.42
C PRO A 23 -5.04 -4.73 12.76
N ALA A 24 -5.10 -4.31 14.03
CA ALA A 24 -4.59 -3.01 14.45
C ALA A 24 -3.05 -2.89 14.33
N VAL A 25 -2.32 -3.98 14.63
CA VAL A 25 -0.87 -4.04 14.48
C VAL A 25 -0.49 -4.02 13.00
N LEU A 26 -1.23 -4.77 12.17
CA LEU A 26 -1.06 -4.76 10.73
C LEU A 26 -1.37 -3.40 10.10
N LEU A 27 -2.43 -2.72 10.56
CA LEU A 27 -2.76 -1.36 10.14
C LEU A 27 -1.59 -0.40 10.43
N LYS A 28 -1.05 -0.46 11.65
CA LYS A 28 0.13 0.34 12.04
C LYS A 28 1.32 0.06 11.13
N ARG A 29 1.62 -1.21 10.83
CA ARG A 29 2.71 -1.61 9.94
C ARG A 29 2.60 -0.95 8.57
N ILE A 30 1.41 -0.99 7.97
CA ILE A 30 1.16 -0.41 6.64
C ILE A 30 1.24 1.12 6.70
N LEU A 31 0.65 1.74 7.72
CA LEU A 31 0.46 3.19 7.78
C LEU A 31 1.72 3.95 8.21
N ARG A 32 2.45 3.40 9.19
CA ARG A 32 3.51 4.11 9.93
C ARG A 32 4.89 3.50 9.76
N GLU A 33 4.97 2.23 9.35
CA GLU A 33 6.24 1.48 9.30
C GLU A 33 6.54 1.00 7.87
N ARG A 34 6.17 1.80 6.87
CA ARG A 34 6.39 1.51 5.45
C ARG A 34 7.84 1.11 5.09
N PRO A 35 8.89 1.74 5.64
CA PRO A 35 10.26 1.32 5.38
C PRO A 35 10.57 -0.15 5.73
N LEU A 36 9.77 -0.80 6.60
CA LEU A 36 9.96 -2.20 6.97
C LEU A 36 9.50 -3.19 5.89
N TRP A 37 8.69 -2.76 4.92
CA TRP A 37 8.12 -3.64 3.90
C TRP A 37 8.22 -3.10 2.46
N ASP A 38 8.54 -1.82 2.27
CA ASP A 38 8.69 -1.24 0.95
C ASP A 38 10.15 -0.88 0.66
N THR A 39 10.87 -1.80 0.03
CA THR A 39 12.28 -1.60 -0.36
C THR A 39 12.46 -0.52 -1.42
N GLU A 40 11.39 -0.19 -2.16
CA GLU A 40 11.42 0.86 -3.17
C GLU A 40 11.12 2.24 -2.58
N LEU A 41 10.71 2.34 -1.31
CA LEU A 41 10.46 3.61 -0.66
C LEU A 41 11.77 4.38 -0.49
N LEU A 42 11.88 5.53 -1.15
CA LEU A 42 13.01 6.44 -0.98
C LEU A 42 12.79 7.40 0.19
N GLN A 43 11.59 7.96 0.27
CA GLN A 43 11.18 8.87 1.33
C GLN A 43 9.67 8.87 1.47
N GLY A 44 9.19 9.18 2.68
CA GLY A 44 7.78 9.36 2.95
C GLY A 44 7.57 10.30 4.13
N LYS A 45 6.61 11.22 4.03
CA LYS A 45 6.31 12.21 5.06
C LYS A 45 4.83 12.54 5.10
N VAL A 46 4.34 12.78 6.31
CA VAL A 46 3.04 13.40 6.52
C VAL A 46 3.19 14.90 6.26
N LEU A 47 2.43 15.42 5.31
CA LEU A 47 2.41 16.85 5.00
C LEU A 47 1.47 17.61 5.93
N GLU A 48 0.32 17.01 6.21
CA GLU A 48 -0.74 17.61 7.01
C GLU A 48 -1.51 16.52 7.73
N VAL A 49 -1.88 16.77 8.99
CA VAL A 49 -2.79 15.93 9.77
C VAL A 49 -4.13 16.63 9.78
N LEU A 50 -5.14 16.02 9.16
CA LEU A 50 -6.46 16.63 8.99
C LEU A 50 -7.36 16.30 10.18
N ASP A 51 -7.25 15.07 10.71
CA ASP A 51 -7.90 14.62 11.94
C ASP A 51 -7.13 13.45 12.58
N LEU A 52 -7.69 12.84 13.62
CA LEU A 52 -7.07 11.71 14.35
C LEU A 52 -6.80 10.47 13.49
N GLN A 53 -7.51 10.34 12.37
CA GLN A 53 -7.60 9.16 11.52
C GLN A 53 -7.45 9.49 10.02
N THR A 54 -7.06 10.72 9.68
CA THR A 54 -6.93 11.20 8.31
C THR A 54 -5.71 12.11 8.18
N ASP A 55 -4.85 11.82 7.20
CA ASP A 55 -3.68 12.64 6.90
C ASP A 55 -3.41 12.77 5.40
N LEU A 56 -2.70 13.83 5.03
CA LEU A 56 -2.12 14.01 3.71
C LEU A 56 -0.69 13.49 3.75
N TYR A 57 -0.39 12.51 2.91
CA TYR A 57 0.89 11.81 2.91
C TYR A 57 1.54 11.87 1.53
N GLN A 58 2.82 12.25 1.51
CA GLN A 58 3.65 12.27 0.31
C GLN A 58 4.71 11.18 0.43
N TYR A 59 4.89 10.40 -0.63
CA TYR A 59 5.97 9.42 -0.71
C TYR A 59 6.54 9.29 -2.12
N GLU A 60 7.80 8.86 -2.19
CA GLU A 60 8.52 8.64 -3.44
C GLU A 60 9.01 7.20 -3.53
N LEU A 61 8.75 6.57 -4.68
CA LEU A 61 9.19 5.21 -4.99
C LEU A 61 10.26 5.21 -6.06
N ARG A 62 11.31 4.43 -5.80
CA ARG A 62 12.34 4.09 -6.76
C ARG A 62 11.74 3.41 -7.98
N SER A 63 12.37 3.66 -9.11
CA SER A 63 12.03 3.03 -10.38
C SER A 63 13.25 2.39 -10.98
N MET A 64 13.07 1.22 -11.60
CA MET A 64 14.12 0.59 -12.38
C MET A 64 14.57 1.53 -13.51
N ALA A 65 15.87 1.82 -13.54
CA ALA A 65 16.49 2.63 -14.58
C ALA A 65 16.15 2.07 -15.98
N PRO A 66 15.95 2.94 -16.99
CA PRO A 66 16.12 4.40 -16.98
C PRO A 66 14.85 5.17 -16.56
N HIS A 67 13.84 4.52 -15.96
CA HIS A 67 12.59 5.21 -15.64
C HIS A 67 12.77 6.17 -14.45
N PRO A 68 12.14 7.36 -14.49
CA PRO A 68 12.14 8.28 -13.36
C PRO A 68 11.40 7.69 -12.16
N ASN A 69 11.79 8.12 -10.97
CA ASN A 69 11.08 7.82 -9.72
C ASN A 69 9.61 8.29 -9.79
N ARG A 70 8.75 7.63 -9.00
CA ARG A 70 7.35 8.02 -8.89
C ARG A 70 7.06 8.68 -7.57
N GLU A 71 6.52 9.87 -7.64
CA GLU A 71 5.99 10.57 -6.47
C GLU A 71 4.48 10.34 -6.39
N PHE A 72 3.99 10.13 -5.17
CA PHE A 72 2.57 10.07 -4.86
C PHE A 72 2.26 11.06 -3.75
N LEU A 73 1.16 11.80 -3.96
CA LEU A 73 0.51 12.61 -2.95
C LEU A 73 -0.87 12.00 -2.73
N VAL A 74 -1.15 11.55 -1.51
CA VAL A 74 -2.36 10.80 -1.19
C VAL A 74 -3.02 11.31 0.08
N LEU A 75 -4.32 11.51 0.01
CA LEU A 75 -5.17 11.58 1.19
C LEU A 75 -5.35 10.15 1.72
N ARG A 76 -5.05 9.92 2.99
CA ARG A 76 -5.21 8.61 3.64
C ARG A 76 -6.18 8.76 4.80
N THR A 77 -7.11 7.81 4.92
CA THR A 77 -7.98 7.70 6.09
C THR A 77 -8.05 6.25 6.56
N TRP A 78 -8.08 6.03 7.87
CA TRP A 78 -8.08 4.69 8.45
C TRP A 78 -9.08 4.55 9.60
N ARG A 79 -9.49 3.31 9.87
CA ARG A 79 -10.36 2.95 11.00
C ARG A 79 -9.83 1.66 11.63
N SER A 80 -9.84 1.58 12.96
CA SER A 80 -9.36 0.41 13.72
C SER A 80 -10.42 -0.19 14.64
N ASP A 81 -11.61 0.37 14.62
CA ASP A 81 -12.74 0.14 15.53
C ASP A 81 -13.99 -0.33 14.76
N LEU A 82 -13.81 -0.94 13.60
CA LEU A 82 -14.93 -1.44 12.80
C LEU A 82 -15.53 -2.71 13.42
N PRO A 83 -16.80 -3.03 13.11
CA PRO A 83 -17.45 -4.23 13.60
C PRO A 83 -16.63 -5.49 13.37
N ARG A 84 -16.64 -6.39 14.34
CA ARG A 84 -15.89 -7.66 14.32
C ARG A 84 -14.36 -7.48 14.34
N GLY A 85 -13.86 -6.35 14.84
CA GLY A 85 -12.41 -6.11 15.01
C GLY A 85 -11.67 -5.88 13.70
N VAL A 86 -12.40 -5.51 12.63
CA VAL A 86 -11.82 -5.21 11.33
C VAL A 86 -11.10 -3.87 11.38
N CYS A 87 -10.00 -3.75 10.65
CA CYS A 87 -9.34 -2.47 10.39
C CYS A 87 -9.39 -2.17 8.89
N ALA A 88 -9.42 -0.88 8.54
CA ALA A 88 -9.41 -0.44 7.16
C ALA A 88 -8.49 0.78 6.96
N LEU A 89 -7.87 0.87 5.79
CA LEU A 89 -7.13 2.04 5.32
C LEU A 89 -7.54 2.30 3.86
N ALA A 90 -8.04 3.49 3.57
CA ALA A 90 -8.31 3.96 2.23
C ALA A 90 -7.37 5.11 1.88
N SER A 91 -6.82 5.08 0.67
CA SER A 91 -5.95 6.12 0.12
C SER A 91 -6.38 6.48 -1.29
N VAL A 92 -6.36 7.77 -1.61
CA VAL A 92 -6.64 8.30 -2.95
C VAL A 92 -5.72 9.48 -3.22
N SER A 93 -5.27 9.65 -4.46
CA SER A 93 -4.55 10.84 -4.87
C SER A 93 -5.48 12.04 -4.96
N LEU A 94 -5.04 13.18 -4.44
CA LEU A 94 -5.70 14.45 -4.68
C LEU A 94 -5.41 14.91 -6.12
N GLU A 95 -6.37 15.60 -6.72
CA GLU A 95 -6.15 16.24 -8.01
C GLU A 95 -4.99 17.24 -7.91
N PRO A 96 -4.11 17.32 -8.92
CA PRO A 96 -2.98 18.23 -8.89
C PRO A 96 -3.45 19.68 -9.07
N GLU A 97 -3.79 20.34 -7.98
CA GLU A 97 -3.90 21.81 -7.91
C GLU A 97 -2.48 22.40 -8.02
N GLY A 98 -1.99 22.60 -9.25
CA GLY A 98 -0.86 23.50 -9.58
C GLY A 98 0.51 23.24 -8.93
N GLY A 99 0.70 22.16 -8.15
CA GLY A 99 1.92 21.91 -7.41
C GLY A 99 3.07 21.42 -8.30
N ALA A 100 4.13 22.21 -8.42
CA ALA A 100 5.35 21.85 -9.13
C ALA A 100 5.93 20.52 -8.60
N LEU A 101 6.22 19.59 -9.53
CA LEU A 101 6.96 18.38 -9.23
C LEU A 101 8.40 18.73 -8.91
N ARG A 102 8.91 18.27 -7.76
CA ARG A 102 10.32 18.50 -7.39
C ARG A 102 11.28 17.76 -8.31
N ALA A 103 10.93 16.52 -8.69
CA ALA A 103 11.58 15.70 -9.70
C ALA A 103 10.73 14.43 -9.97
N GLY A 104 10.84 13.83 -11.15
CA GLY A 104 10.20 12.55 -11.47
C GLY A 104 8.78 12.65 -12.04
N VAL A 105 8.03 11.55 -11.94
CA VAL A 105 6.67 11.42 -12.50
C VAL A 105 5.65 11.29 -11.37
N ARG A 106 4.56 12.07 -11.42
CA ARG A 106 3.47 11.91 -10.45
C ARG A 106 2.61 10.70 -10.79
N GLY A 107 2.64 9.69 -9.93
CA GLY A 107 1.65 8.61 -9.97
C GLY A 107 0.31 9.11 -9.44
N VAL A 108 -0.78 8.53 -9.95
CA VAL A 108 -2.15 8.80 -9.50
C VAL A 108 -2.71 7.54 -8.89
N LEU A 109 -2.96 7.55 -7.58
CA LEU A 109 -3.66 6.48 -6.89
C LEU A 109 -5.16 6.73 -7.00
N LEU A 110 -5.80 6.12 -8.00
CA LEU A 110 -7.25 6.23 -8.19
C LEU A 110 -8.00 5.57 -7.04
N GLU A 111 -7.46 4.46 -6.53
CA GLU A 111 -8.01 3.73 -5.39
C GLU A 111 -6.92 2.87 -4.74
N SER A 112 -6.84 2.90 -3.42
CA SER A 112 -6.09 1.93 -2.64
C SER A 112 -6.79 1.69 -1.31
N GLN A 113 -7.25 0.47 -1.09
CA GLN A 113 -8.02 0.08 0.08
C GLN A 113 -7.41 -1.18 0.67
N TYR A 114 -6.98 -1.10 1.92
CA TYR A 114 -6.62 -2.27 2.71
C TYR A 114 -7.78 -2.59 3.65
N LEU A 115 -8.26 -3.81 3.57
CA LEU A 115 -9.21 -4.40 4.50
C LEU A 115 -8.49 -5.49 5.30
N LEU A 116 -8.50 -5.36 6.62
CA LEU A 116 -7.74 -6.21 7.54
C LEU A 116 -8.72 -6.92 8.46
N GLU A 117 -9.00 -8.18 8.18
CA GLU A 117 -10.02 -8.96 8.87
C GLU A 117 -9.37 -9.97 9.80
N PRO A 118 -9.83 -10.12 11.06
CA PRO A 118 -9.34 -11.22 11.90
C PRO A 118 -9.61 -12.59 11.25
N CYS A 119 -8.63 -13.49 11.27
CA CYS A 119 -8.77 -14.86 10.76
C CYS A 119 -8.40 -15.95 11.79
N GLY A 120 -8.50 -15.60 13.08
CA GLY A 120 -8.25 -16.50 14.21
C GLY A 120 -6.78 -16.57 14.64
N SER A 121 -6.54 -16.98 15.89
CA SER A 121 -5.20 -17.16 16.47
C SER A 121 -4.29 -15.93 16.37
N GLY A 122 -4.85 -14.72 16.52
CA GLY A 122 -4.09 -13.47 16.44
C GLY A 122 -3.62 -13.08 15.02
N ARG A 123 -4.13 -13.74 13.98
CA ARG A 123 -3.79 -13.48 12.57
C ARG A 123 -4.84 -12.60 11.89
N SER A 124 -4.45 -11.99 10.77
CA SER A 124 -5.32 -11.20 9.92
C SER A 124 -5.26 -11.65 8.48
N ARG A 125 -6.40 -11.59 7.78
CA ARG A 125 -6.46 -11.58 6.33
C ARG A 125 -6.31 -10.14 5.85
N LEU A 126 -5.21 -9.87 5.15
CA LEU A 126 -5.00 -8.63 4.42
C LEU A 126 -5.64 -8.78 3.04
N THR A 127 -6.58 -7.91 2.70
CA THR A 127 -7.06 -7.73 1.32
C THR A 127 -6.70 -6.33 0.87
N HIS A 128 -5.96 -6.22 -0.23
CA HIS A 128 -5.61 -4.95 -0.86
C HIS A 128 -6.32 -4.84 -2.21
N ILE A 129 -7.14 -3.79 -2.36
CA ILE A 129 -7.76 -3.40 -3.61
C ILE A 129 -7.05 -2.15 -4.10
N CYS A 130 -6.48 -2.21 -5.30
CA CYS A 130 -5.65 -1.13 -5.83
C CYS A 130 -5.97 -0.84 -7.29
N ARG A 131 -6.00 0.43 -7.63
CA ARG A 131 -6.06 0.96 -8.98
C ARG A 131 -5.20 2.22 -9.03
N ALA A 132 -4.16 2.20 -9.85
CA ALA A 132 -3.23 3.32 -9.96
C ALA A 132 -2.79 3.53 -11.40
N ASP A 133 -2.58 4.81 -11.76
CA ASP A 133 -1.82 5.21 -12.93
C ASP A 133 -0.40 5.58 -12.49
N LEU A 134 0.56 4.71 -12.78
CA LEU A 134 1.98 4.97 -12.57
C LEU A 134 2.57 5.95 -13.60
N ARG A 135 1.82 6.28 -14.66
CA ARG A 135 2.20 7.07 -15.84
C ARG A 135 3.43 6.54 -16.60
N GLY A 136 3.39 6.67 -17.92
CA GLY A 136 4.49 6.21 -18.79
C GLY A 136 4.61 4.68 -18.90
N LYS A 137 3.54 3.94 -18.60
CA LYS A 137 3.44 2.49 -18.81
C LYS A 137 2.43 2.18 -19.90
N SER A 138 2.71 1.17 -20.73
CA SER A 138 1.80 0.75 -21.78
C SER A 138 0.57 0.02 -21.20
N PRO A 139 -0.57 0.01 -21.89
CA PRO A 139 -1.74 -0.76 -21.47
C PRO A 139 -1.43 -2.25 -21.26
N GLU A 140 -0.59 -2.82 -22.12
CA GLU A 140 -0.10 -4.21 -22.02
C GLU A 140 0.62 -4.48 -20.70
N TRP A 141 1.47 -3.54 -20.27
CA TRP A 141 2.20 -3.64 -19.00
C TRP A 141 1.24 -3.61 -17.81
N TYR A 142 0.23 -2.74 -17.82
CA TYR A 142 -0.78 -2.72 -16.75
C TYR A 142 -1.57 -4.03 -16.65
N ASN A 143 -1.88 -4.65 -17.80
CA ASN A 143 -2.59 -5.92 -17.85
C ASN A 143 -1.75 -7.09 -17.34
N LYS A 144 -0.45 -7.10 -17.60
CA LYS A 144 0.43 -8.24 -17.33
C LYS A 144 1.28 -8.12 -16.08
N ALA A 145 1.69 -6.92 -15.67
CA ALA A 145 2.70 -6.74 -14.63
C ALA A 145 2.16 -6.06 -13.36
N PHE A 146 1.20 -5.14 -13.47
CA PHE A 146 0.75 -4.36 -12.31
C PHE A 146 0.14 -5.23 -11.19
N GLY A 147 -0.64 -6.26 -11.55
CA GLY A 147 -1.16 -7.21 -10.58
C GLY A 147 -0.07 -7.95 -9.78
N HIS A 148 1.06 -8.27 -10.42
CA HIS A 148 2.21 -8.86 -9.73
C HIS A 148 2.88 -7.89 -8.75
N LEU A 149 2.88 -6.59 -9.04
CA LEU A 149 3.36 -5.58 -8.09
C LEU A 149 2.47 -5.52 -6.85
N CYS A 150 1.14 -5.52 -7.01
CA CYS A 150 0.20 -5.57 -5.89
C CYS A 150 0.42 -6.84 -5.04
N ALA A 151 0.57 -8.00 -5.68
CA ALA A 151 0.83 -9.24 -4.96
C ALA A 151 2.17 -9.22 -4.20
N SER A 152 3.22 -8.69 -4.84
CA SER A 152 4.54 -8.55 -4.24
C SER A 152 4.52 -7.61 -3.04
N GLU A 153 3.77 -6.50 -3.11
CA GLU A 153 3.55 -5.59 -1.99
C GLU A 153 2.90 -6.30 -0.79
N ALA A 154 1.79 -7.00 -1.02
CA ALA A 154 1.11 -7.78 0.03
C ALA A 154 2.03 -8.83 0.67
N ILE A 155 2.85 -9.51 -0.13
CA ILE A 155 3.84 -10.48 0.34
C ILE A 155 4.91 -9.80 1.19
N ARG A 156 5.43 -8.64 0.79
CA ARG A 156 6.43 -7.91 1.60
C ARG A 156 5.83 -7.43 2.92
N ILE A 157 4.60 -6.94 2.93
CA ILE A 157 3.88 -6.59 4.17
C ILE A 157 3.82 -7.79 5.09
N ARG A 158 3.38 -8.96 4.59
CA ARG A 158 3.37 -10.21 5.37
C ARG A 158 4.76 -10.54 5.92
N ASN A 159 5.76 -10.60 5.05
CA ASN A 159 7.10 -11.03 5.40
C ASN A 159 7.79 -10.08 6.40
N SER A 160 7.39 -8.81 6.45
CA SER A 160 7.91 -7.85 7.43
C SER A 160 7.61 -8.24 8.90
N PHE A 161 6.64 -9.15 9.14
CA PHE A 161 6.36 -9.68 10.48
C PHE A 161 7.26 -10.86 10.86
N HIS A 162 7.88 -11.52 9.88
CA HIS A 162 8.71 -12.71 10.12
C HIS A 162 10.19 -12.33 10.36
N ALA A 163 10.64 -11.18 9.83
CA ALA A 163 12.02 -10.71 9.94
C ALA A 163 12.44 -10.26 11.37
N LEU A 164 11.55 -10.35 12.36
CA LEU A 164 11.79 -9.92 13.75
C LEU A 164 12.03 -11.07 14.74
N VAL A 165 12.12 -12.32 14.27
CA VAL A 165 12.55 -13.44 15.12
C VAL A 165 14.07 -13.58 15.01
N PRO A 166 14.87 -13.08 15.97
CA PRO A 166 16.25 -13.53 16.08
C PRO A 166 16.21 -15.04 16.37
N GLU A 167 17.01 -15.82 15.62
CA GLU A 167 17.26 -17.22 15.97
C GLU A 167 17.72 -17.29 17.43
N GLY A 168 16.84 -17.78 18.31
CA GLY A 168 17.20 -18.03 19.70
C GLY A 168 18.30 -19.10 19.74
N PRO A 169 19.29 -18.99 20.65
CA PRO A 169 20.35 -19.98 20.75
C PRO A 169 19.74 -21.32 21.16
N GLY A 170 19.76 -22.28 20.23
CA GLY A 170 19.31 -23.65 20.48
C GLY A 170 20.09 -24.23 21.66
N THR A 171 19.41 -24.43 22.78
CA THR A 171 19.98 -25.15 23.92
C THR A 171 19.88 -26.64 23.59
N LYS A 172 21.01 -27.25 23.25
CA LYS A 172 21.14 -28.71 23.21
C LYS A 172 21.10 -29.22 24.65
N ILE A 173 20.16 -30.14 24.90
CA ILE A 173 20.23 -31.07 26.03
C ILE A 173 20.91 -32.33 25.51
#